data_AF-A0A382F8S7-F1
#
_entry.id   AF-A0A382F8S7-F1
#
_cell.length_a   1.000
_cell.length_b   1.000
_cell.length_c   1.000
_cell.angle_alpha   90.00
_cell.angle_beta   90.00
_cell.angle_gamma   90.00
#
_symmetry.space_group_name_H-M   'P 1'
#
loop_
_entity.id
_entity.type
_entity.pdbx_description
1 polymer ?
#
loop_
_entity_poly.entity_id
_entity_poly.type
_entity_poly.pdbx_seq_one_letter_code
_entity_poly.pdbx_strand_id
1 'polypeptide(L)' 'VIRAGVGYSHNLSTAEATEQAVTMAMSNAKIAKSDLVFVFATVNYASEYQQIFEGIKDISGSDCLVGCSGMS' A
#
# COMPACT_ATOMS: atom_id res chain seq x y z
N VAL A 1 -5.79 -5.52 21.20
CA VAL A 1 -6.64 -5.87 20.03
C VAL A 1 -5.88 -5.48 18.78
N ILE A 2 -5.71 -6.40 17.82
CA ILE A 2 -5.10 -6.09 16.52
C ILE A 2 -6.16 -5.46 15.63
N ARG A 3 -5.81 -4.37 14.92
CA ARG A 3 -6.69 -3.71 13.95
C ARG A 3 -6.08 -3.89 12.56
N ALA A 4 -6.91 -4.22 11.59
CA ALA A 4 -6.48 -4.46 10.22
C ALA A 4 -7.51 -3.90 9.25
N GLY A 5 -7.04 -3.56 8.05
CA GLY A 5 -7.84 -3.04 6.97
C GLY A 5 -7.18 -3.37 5.64
N VAL A 6 -7.99 -3.48 4.60
CA VAL A 6 -7.55 -3.84 3.25
C VAL A 6 -8.03 -2.74 2.30
N GLY A 7 -7.21 -2.45 1.30
CA GLY A 7 -7.53 -1.54 0.21
C GLY A 7 -6.87 -2.02 -1.08
N TYR A 8 -7.38 -1.51 -2.20
CA TYR A 8 -6.94 -1.88 -3.54
C TYR A 8 -7.11 -0.70 -4.50
N SER A 9 -6.49 -0.79 -5.67
CA SER A 9 -6.68 0.17 -6.75
C SER A 9 -6.64 -0.53 -8.11
N HIS A 10 -7.28 0.10 -9.09
CA HIS A 10 -7.22 -0.26 -10.51
C HIS A 10 -6.59 0.85 -11.36
N ASN A 11 -6.01 1.89 -10.74
CA ASN A 11 -5.39 3.00 -11.45
C ASN A 11 -4.09 2.57 -12.10
N LEU A 12 -3.83 2.99 -13.33
CA LEU A 12 -2.57 2.69 -14.02
C LEU A 12 -1.40 3.53 -13.51
N SER A 13 -1.68 4.68 -12.90
CA SER A 13 -0.66 5.52 -12.26
C SER A 13 -0.24 4.93 -10.92
N THR A 14 1.06 4.68 -10.75
CA THR A 14 1.62 4.18 -9.48
C THR A 14 1.26 5.05 -8.28
N ALA A 15 1.32 6.37 -8.46
CA ALA A 15 1.02 7.33 -7.39
C ALA A 15 -0.46 7.23 -6.98
N GLU A 16 -1.38 7.29 -7.95
CA GLU A 16 -2.82 7.21 -7.68
C GLU A 16 -3.22 5.83 -7.15
N ALA A 17 -2.57 4.76 -7.64
CA ALA A 17 -2.83 3.41 -7.17
C ALA A 17 -2.43 3.22 -5.71
N THR A 18 -1.24 3.72 -5.37
CA THR A 18 -0.71 3.69 -4.00
C THR A 18 -1.59 4.51 -3.07
N GLU A 19 -1.90 5.75 -3.43
CA GLU A 19 -2.71 6.63 -2.59
C GLU A 19 -4.10 6.04 -2.31
N GLN A 20 -4.77 5.56 -3.35
CA GLN A 20 -6.10 4.98 -3.20
C GLN A 20 -6.08 3.72 -2.32
N ALA A 21 -5.17 2.77 -2.61
CA ALA A 21 -5.13 1.50 -1.90
C ALA A 21 -4.79 1.68 -0.42
N VAL A 22 -3.78 2.50 -0.10
CA VAL A 22 -3.31 2.69 1.28
C VAL A 22 -4.33 3.50 2.09
N THR A 23 -4.87 4.57 1.53
CA THR A 23 -5.89 5.38 2.21
C THR A 23 -7.12 4.56 2.55
N MET A 24 -7.56 3.70 1.61
CA MET A 24 -8.68 2.78 1.85
C MET A 24 -8.36 1.78 2.97
N ALA A 25 -7.17 1.16 2.97
CA ALA A 25 -6.76 0.21 4.00
C ALA A 25 -6.73 0.86 5.40
N MET A 26 -6.12 2.04 5.52
CA MET A 26 -6.00 2.79 6.78
C MET A 26 -7.36 3.22 7.32
N SER A 27 -8.24 3.71 6.44
CA SER A 27 -9.61 4.09 6.78
C SER A 27 -10.44 2.90 7.27
N ASN A 28 -10.35 1.75 6.58
CA ASN A 28 -11.05 0.52 6.96
C ASN A 28 -10.56 -0.04 8.30
N ALA A 29 -9.25 0.04 8.57
CA ALA A 29 -8.67 -0.30 9.87
C ALA A 29 -9.04 0.72 10.97
N LYS A 30 -9.42 1.94 10.57
CA LYS A 30 -9.71 3.11 11.41
C LYS A 30 -8.50 3.48 12.29
N ILE A 31 -7.30 3.41 11.73
CA ILE A 31 -6.02 3.73 12.38
C ILE A 31 -5.35 4.92 11.70
N ALA A 32 -4.56 5.68 12.45
CA ALA A 32 -3.77 6.79 11.92
C ALA A 32 -2.34 6.37 11.52
N LYS A 33 -1.85 5.27 12.08
CA LYS A 33 -0.52 4.69 11.80
C LYS A 33 -0.62 3.17 11.83
N SER A 34 0.13 2.50 10.96
CA SER A 34 0.26 1.03 10.96
C SER A 34 1.65 0.60 11.44
N ASP A 35 1.69 -0.53 12.16
CA ASP A 35 2.93 -1.15 12.63
C ASP A 35 3.55 -2.07 11.56
N LEU A 36 2.73 -2.59 10.64
CA LEU A 36 3.13 -3.51 9.58
C LEU A 36 2.18 -3.36 8.38
N VAL A 37 2.74 -3.34 7.17
CA VAL A 37 1.99 -3.30 5.91
C VAL A 37 2.34 -4.52 5.05
N PHE A 38 1.32 -5.17 4.50
CA PHE A 38 1.46 -6.20 3.46
C PHE A 38 1.03 -5.64 2.10
N VAL A 39 1.88 -5.74 1.09
CA VAL A 39 1.63 -5.18 -0.24
C VAL A 39 1.74 -6.22 -1.35
N PHE A 40 0.75 -6.22 -2.23
CA PHE A 40 0.71 -7.01 -3.44
C PHE A 40 0.57 -6.05 -4.62
N ALA A 41 1.61 -5.92 -5.43
CA ALA A 41 1.61 -5.05 -6.61
C ALA A 41 1.71 -5.87 -7.91
N THR A 42 1.04 -5.44 -8.96
CA THR A 42 1.24 -6.02 -10.30
C THR A 42 2.64 -5.71 -10.82
N VAL A 43 3.24 -6.66 -11.53
CA VAL A 43 4.61 -6.54 -12.07
C VAL A 43 4.82 -5.32 -12.97
N ASN A 44 3.74 -4.78 -13.55
CA ASN A 44 3.78 -3.57 -14.37
C ASN A 44 4.34 -2.35 -13.62
N TYR A 45 4.29 -2.34 -12.28
CA TYR A 45 4.90 -1.28 -11.48
C TYR A 45 6.35 -1.57 -11.06
N ALA A 46 7.01 -2.60 -11.60
CA ALA A 46 8.33 -3.03 -11.14
C ALA A 46 9.40 -1.94 -11.22
N SER A 47 9.35 -1.08 -12.23
CA SER A 47 10.23 0.09 -12.33
C SER A 47 9.97 1.18 -11.30
N GLU A 48 8.82 1.13 -10.62
CA GLU A 48 8.30 2.18 -9.73
C GLU A 48 8.03 1.65 -8.31
N TYR A 49 8.51 0.46 -7.94
CA TYR A 49 8.32 -0.09 -6.60
C TYR A 49 8.88 0.79 -5.48
N GLN A 50 9.95 1.53 -5.75
CA GLN A 50 10.46 2.49 -4.78
C GLN A 50 9.44 3.60 -4.50
N GLN A 51 8.74 4.09 -5.53
CA GLN A 51 7.68 5.08 -5.39
C GLN A 51 6.48 4.51 -4.63
N ILE A 52 6.13 3.23 -4.86
CA ILE A 52 5.10 2.54 -4.07
C ILE A 52 5.50 2.48 -2.60
N PHE A 53 6.74 2.07 -2.31
CA PHE A 53 7.26 1.97 -0.95
C PHE A 53 7.23 3.33 -0.23
N GLU A 54 7.72 4.39 -0.87
CA GLU A 54 7.72 5.75 -0.33
C GLU A 54 6.28 6.24 -0.08
N GLY A 55 5.37 6.07 -1.04
CA GLY A 55 3.98 6.47 -0.89
C GLY A 55 3.25 5.71 0.23
N ILE A 56 3.51 4.41 0.40
CA ILE A 56 2.95 3.64 1.52
C ILE A 56 3.50 4.14 2.83
N LYS A 57 4.80 4.37 2.93
CA LYS A 57 5.43 4.89 4.14
C LYS A 57 4.84 6.24 4.54
N ASP A 58 4.67 7.14 3.59
CA ASP A 58 4.13 8.49 3.83
C ASP A 58 2.68 8.46 4.32
N ILE A 59 1.83 7.61 3.73
CA ILE A 59 0.40 7.56 4.07
C ILE A 59 0.13 6.69 5.31
N SER A 60 0.79 5.54 5.42
CA SER A 60 0.56 4.59 6.51
C SER A 60 1.35 4.89 7.78
N GLY A 61 2.36 5.76 7.67
CA GLY A 61 3.35 6.05 8.71
C GLY A 61 4.23 4.86 9.07
N SER A 62 4.22 3.78 8.28
CA SER A 62 4.93 2.54 8.59
C SER A 62 6.27 2.44 7.85
N ASP A 63 7.30 2.07 8.60
CA ASP A 63 8.60 1.69 8.05
C ASP A 63 8.72 0.17 7.82
N CYS A 64 7.71 -0.60 8.23
CA CYS A 64 7.73 -2.06 8.14
C CYS A 64 6.78 -2.52 7.04
N LEU A 65 7.34 -2.79 5.86
CA LEU A 65 6.61 -3.22 4.69
C LEU A 65 7.14 -4.56 4.21
N VAL A 66 6.22 -5.51 4.02
CA VAL A 66 6.49 -6.80 3.39
C VAL A 66 5.61 -6.92 2.17
N GLY A 67 6.18 -7.27 1.03
CA GLY A 67 5.39 -7.39 -0.18
C GLY A 67 5.98 -8.35 -1.19
N CYS A 68 5.14 -8.74 -2.13
CA CYS A 68 5.55 -9.43 -3.33
C CYS A 68 4.86 -8.82 -4.55
N SER A 69 5.37 -9.19 -5.71
CA SER A 69 4.72 -8.84 -6.96
C SER A 69 4.28 -10.08 -7.72
N GLY A 70 3.17 -9.92 -8.42
CA GLY A 70 2.56 -10.97 -9.22
C GLY A 70 2.34 -10.51 -10.66
N MET A 71 2.39 -11.47 -11.58
CA MET A 71 1.87 -11.30 -12.92
C MET A 71 0.42 -11.80 -12.89
N SER A 72 -0.53 -10.91 -13.22
CA SER A 72 -1.97 -11.21 -13.30
C SER A 72 -2.37 -11.53 -14.72
#